data_AF-A0A833XR82-F1
#
_entry.id   AF-A0A833XR82-F1
#
_cell.length_a   1.000
_cell.length_b   1.000
_cell.length_c   1.000
_cell.angle_alpha   90.00
_cell.angle_beta   90.00
_cell.angle_gamma   90.00
#
_symmetry.space_group_name_H-M   'P 1'
#
loop_
_entity.id
_entity.type
_entity.pdbx_description
1 polymer ?
#
loop_
_entity_poly.entity_id
_entity_poly.type
_entity_poly.pdbx_seq_one_letter_code
_entity_poly.pdbx_strand_id
1 'polypeptide(L)'
;MHSLYLTEAVFWIRLHDLPLMGINETVGRMVGGACGKVIEVDLSNGEVEWGEFMRIHVCVDVYKPLLRGKKILLGLNGPYWIRFSYERLPDFCYICSKIGHAYRDCEQWGNSTKQGVNKDGQTITGAVIGEFTEGLITESTAVVTDELSFAKMKRG
;
A
#
# COMPACT_ATOMS: atom_id res chain seq x y z
N MET A 1 -10.49 0.96 -33.87
CA MET A 1 -10.24 0.13 -32.67
C MET A 1 -10.88 0.82 -31.49
N HIS A 2 -11.97 0.30 -30.93
CA HIS A 2 -12.52 0.86 -29.70
C HIS A 2 -11.61 0.43 -28.54
N SER A 3 -10.87 1.39 -27.97
CA SER A 3 -10.16 1.17 -26.72
C SER A 3 -11.18 1.07 -25.60
N LEU A 4 -11.24 -0.08 -24.93
CA LEU A 4 -12.02 -0.24 -23.71
C LEU A 4 -11.15 0.24 -22.55
N TYR A 5 -11.51 1.39 -21.98
CA TYR A 5 -10.82 1.92 -20.81
C TYR A 5 -11.46 1.32 -19.56
N LEU A 6 -10.68 0.58 -18.79
CA LEU A 6 -11.10 0.17 -17.45
C LEU A 6 -10.99 1.39 -16.53
N THR A 7 -12.12 1.85 -15.98
CA THR A 7 -12.14 3.00 -15.06
C THR A 7 -12.20 2.58 -13.60
N GLU A 8 -12.77 1.41 -13.35
CA GLU A 8 -12.93 0.83 -12.01
C GLU A 8 -12.48 -0.63 -12.02
N ALA A 9 -11.90 -1.07 -10.91
CA ALA A 9 -11.54 -2.47 -10.70
C ALA A 9 -11.92 -2.89 -9.29
N VAL A 10 -12.22 -4.17 -9.10
CA VAL A 10 -12.62 -4.70 -7.79
C VAL A 10 -11.50 -5.56 -7.23
N PHE A 11 -11.10 -5.29 -5.99
CA PHE A 11 -10.07 -6.05 -5.30
C PHE A 11 -10.55 -6.47 -3.91
N TRP A 12 -10.07 -7.65 -3.49
CA TRP A 12 -9.99 -7.97 -2.08
C TRP A 12 -8.79 -7.24 -1.47
N ILE A 13 -9.00 -6.60 -0.33
CA ILE A 13 -7.98 -5.91 0.44
C ILE A 13 -7.94 -6.53 1.83
N ARG A 14 -6.75 -6.95 2.24
CA ARG A 14 -6.47 -7.43 3.60
C ARG A 14 -6.02 -6.25 4.46
N LEU A 15 -6.71 -6.06 5.58
CA LEU A 15 -6.44 -5.05 6.59
C LEU A 15 -5.66 -5.70 7.73
N HIS A 16 -4.37 -5.40 7.81
CA HIS A 16 -3.46 -5.93 8.82
C HIS A 16 -3.31 -4.96 10.00
N ASP A 17 -2.86 -5.49 11.14
CA ASP A 17 -2.63 -4.74 12.39
C ASP A 17 -3.88 -4.05 12.95
N LEU A 18 -5.05 -4.55 12.57
CA LEU A 18 -6.31 -4.08 13.13
C LEU A 18 -6.47 -4.64 14.55
N PRO A 19 -6.65 -3.79 15.58
CA PRO A 19 -6.91 -4.28 16.92
C PRO A 19 -8.16 -5.18 16.93
N LEU A 20 -8.19 -6.21 17.80
CA LEU A 20 -9.32 -7.15 17.89
C LEU A 20 -10.67 -6.44 18.06
N MET A 21 -10.72 -5.39 18.87
CA MET A 21 -11.92 -4.56 19.09
C MET A 21 -12.38 -3.79 17.84
N GLY A 22 -11.51 -3.65 16.84
CA GLY A 22 -11.78 -3.02 15.55
C GLY A 22 -12.27 -4.00 14.49
N ILE A 23 -12.31 -5.30 14.78
CA ILE A 23 -12.77 -6.31 13.81
C ILE A 23 -14.31 -6.33 13.78
N ASN A 24 -14.90 -5.42 13.01
CA ASN A 24 -16.34 -5.36 12.77
C ASN A 24 -16.66 -4.67 11.43
N GLU A 25 -17.91 -4.81 10.97
CA GLU A 25 -18.35 -4.29 9.67
C GLU A 25 -18.22 -2.77 9.58
N THR A 26 -18.53 -2.04 10.66
CA THR A 26 -18.46 -0.58 10.72
C THR A 26 -17.05 -0.08 10.44
N VAL A 27 -16.05 -0.65 11.11
CA VAL A 27 -14.64 -0.30 10.90
C VAL A 27 -14.18 -0.72 9.52
N GLY A 28 -14.55 -1.93 9.06
CA GLY A 28 -14.22 -2.40 7.71
C GLY A 28 -14.74 -1.46 6.62
N ARG A 29 -15.99 -1.01 6.73
CA ARG A 29 -16.59 -0.03 5.79
C ARG A 29 -15.94 1.35 5.90
N MET A 30 -15.62 1.81 7.11
CA MET A 30 -14.94 3.10 7.33
C MET A 30 -13.54 3.10 6.69
N VAL A 31 -12.75 2.05 6.92
CA VAL A 31 -11.39 1.92 6.38
C VAL A 31 -11.45 1.71 4.87
N GLY A 32 -12.30 0.79 4.40
CA GLY A 32 -12.48 0.49 2.99
C GLY A 32 -13.02 1.67 2.17
N GLY A 33 -13.85 2.51 2.78
CA GLY A 33 -14.38 3.72 2.15
C GLY A 33 -13.29 4.72 1.73
N ALA A 34 -12.12 4.68 2.38
CA ALA A 34 -10.97 5.48 1.96
C ALA A 34 -10.33 4.94 0.67
N CYS A 35 -10.44 3.63 0.41
CA CYS A 35 -9.90 3.00 -0.78
C CYS A 35 -10.84 3.12 -1.99
N GLY A 36 -12.16 3.10 -1.75
CA GLY A 36 -13.17 3.15 -2.79
C GLY A 36 -14.56 2.74 -2.29
N LYS A 37 -15.41 2.28 -3.21
CA LYS A 37 -16.76 1.80 -2.87
C LYS A 37 -16.69 0.40 -2.29
N VAL A 38 -16.99 0.26 -1.00
CA VAL A 38 -17.01 -1.04 -0.31
C VAL A 38 -18.22 -1.86 -0.76
N ILE A 39 -17.94 -3.03 -1.34
CA ILE A 39 -18.94 -4.01 -1.77
C ILE A 39 -19.31 -4.90 -0.58
N GLU A 40 -18.30 -5.43 0.10
CA GLU A 40 -18.46 -6.43 1.16
C GLU A 40 -17.37 -6.29 2.21
N VAL A 41 -17.71 -6.63 3.46
CA VAL A 41 -16.74 -6.85 4.55
C VAL A 41 -16.86 -8.30 4.96
N ASP A 42 -15.77 -9.04 4.80
CA ASP A 42 -15.72 -10.44 5.20
C ASP A 42 -15.34 -10.52 6.69
N LEU A 43 -16.35 -10.82 7.50
CA LEU A 43 -16.23 -11.10 8.93
C LEU A 43 -16.37 -12.60 9.22
N SER A 44 -16.37 -13.46 8.19
CA SER A 44 -16.43 -14.88 8.43
C SER A 44 -15.17 -15.29 9.20
N ASN A 45 -15.34 -15.79 10.42
CA ASN A 45 -14.29 -16.45 11.19
C ASN A 45 -13.99 -17.85 10.59
N GLY A 46 -13.92 -17.93 9.25
CA GLY A 46 -13.91 -19.15 8.47
C GLY A 46 -12.49 -19.70 8.35
N GLU A 47 -12.27 -20.82 9.04
CA GLU A 47 -11.03 -21.63 9.04
C GLU A 47 -9.79 -20.86 9.50
N VAL A 48 -9.62 -20.88 10.82
CA VAL A 48 -8.38 -20.55 11.52
C VAL A 48 -7.26 -21.43 11.01
N GLU A 49 -6.62 -21.00 9.94
CA GLU A 49 -5.20 -21.29 9.74
C GLU A 49 -4.35 -20.03 9.91
N TRP A 50 -4.88 -18.81 9.69
CA TRP A 50 -4.11 -17.55 9.76
C TRP A 50 -4.93 -16.31 10.16
N GLY A 51 -5.58 -16.31 11.32
CA GLY A 51 -6.45 -15.23 11.84
C GLY A 51 -5.75 -13.88 12.13
N GLU A 52 -5.17 -13.24 11.12
CA GLU A 52 -4.26 -12.07 11.27
C GLU A 52 -4.74 -10.81 10.52
N PHE A 53 -5.85 -10.87 9.77
CA PHE A 53 -6.36 -9.73 9.02
C PHE A 53 -7.89 -9.76 8.85
N MET A 54 -8.50 -8.58 8.70
CA MET A 54 -9.86 -8.44 8.18
C MET A 54 -9.79 -8.32 6.65
N ARG A 55 -10.72 -8.94 5.92
CA ARG A 55 -10.77 -8.83 4.45
C ARG A 55 -11.96 -7.99 4.01
N ILE A 56 -11.74 -7.06 3.08
CA ILE A 56 -12.79 -6.20 2.50
C ILE A 56 -12.76 -6.28 0.98
N HIS A 57 -13.92 -6.25 0.33
CA HIS A 57 -14.06 -6.22 -1.12
C HIS A 57 -14.41 -4.81 -1.56
N VAL A 58 -13.56 -4.18 -2.38
CA VAL A 58 -13.68 -2.76 -2.70
C VAL A 58 -13.56 -2.53 -4.20
N CYS A 59 -14.50 -1.76 -4.76
CA CYS A 59 -14.39 -1.20 -6.09
C CYS A 59 -13.56 0.09 -6.02
N VAL A 60 -12.41 0.09 -6.67
CA VAL A 60 -11.44 1.21 -6.68
C VAL A 60 -11.38 1.86 -8.05
N ASP A 61 -11.13 3.16 -8.06
CA ASP A 61 -10.83 3.94 -9.26
C ASP A 61 -9.37 3.70 -9.67
N VAL A 62 -9.15 3.08 -10.83
CA VAL A 62 -7.81 2.62 -11.24
C VAL A 62 -6.86 3.75 -11.62
N TYR A 63 -7.37 4.98 -11.80
CA TYR A 63 -6.55 6.15 -12.10
C TYR A 63 -5.98 6.80 -10.84
N LYS A 64 -6.52 6.47 -9.67
CA LYS A 64 -6.05 6.97 -8.38
C LYS A 64 -4.93 6.08 -7.82
N PRO A 65 -3.95 6.68 -7.13
CA PRO A 65 -3.00 5.91 -6.33
C PRO A 65 -3.70 5.00 -5.32
N LEU A 66 -3.30 3.74 -5.26
CA LEU A 66 -3.76 2.79 -4.25
C LEU A 66 -3.24 3.20 -2.87
N LEU A 67 -4.11 3.14 -1.88
CA LEU A 67 -3.72 3.36 -0.48
C LEU A 67 -2.96 2.15 0.03
N ARG A 68 -1.82 2.36 0.69
CA ARG A 68 -1.01 1.29 1.32
C ARG A 68 -1.33 1.08 2.79
N GLY A 69 -2.03 2.04 3.38
CA GLY A 69 -2.48 1.98 4.76
C GLY A 69 -3.22 3.23 5.16
N LYS A 70 -3.78 3.20 6.37
CA LYS A 70 -4.51 4.33 6.94
C LYS A 70 -4.36 4.36 8.45
N LYS A 71 -4.13 5.57 8.97
CA LYS A 71 -4.21 5.84 10.41
C LYS A 71 -5.67 5.98 10.84
N ILE A 72 -6.08 5.22 11.83
CA ILE A 72 -7.44 5.28 12.40
C ILE A 72 -7.40 5.50 13.92
N LEU A 73 -8.47 6.08 14.44
CA LEU A 73 -8.74 6.16 15.87
C LEU A 73 -9.92 5.24 16.18
N LEU A 74 -9.84 4.48 17.28
CA LEU A 74 -10.88 3.54 17.66
C LEU A 74 -11.30 3.78 19.11
N GLY A 75 -12.42 4.48 19.29
CA GLY A 75 -12.88 4.95 20.60
C GLY A 75 -11.89 5.95 21.21
N LEU A 76 -11.58 5.77 22.50
CA LEU A 76 -10.57 6.56 23.21
C LEU A 76 -9.14 6.00 23.03
N ASN A 77 -8.99 4.90 22.30
CA ASN A 77 -7.71 4.24 22.05
C ASN A 77 -7.18 4.56 20.64
N GLY A 78 -5.86 4.45 20.48
CA GLY A 78 -5.16 4.70 19.23
C GLY A 78 -4.27 5.96 19.30
N PRO A 79 -3.63 6.34 18.18
CA PRO A 79 -3.93 5.93 16.81
C PRO A 79 -3.31 4.61 16.35
N TYR A 80 -3.98 3.91 15.45
CA TYR A 80 -3.52 2.65 14.84
C TYR A 80 -3.20 2.85 13.36
N TRP A 81 -2.06 2.35 12.89
CA TRP A 81 -1.73 2.29 11.47
C TRP A 81 -2.18 0.95 10.91
N ILE A 82 -3.15 0.97 10.01
CA ILE A 82 -3.68 -0.24 9.38
C ILE A 82 -3.01 -0.39 8.03
N ARG A 83 -2.23 -1.46 7.84
CA ARG A 83 -1.57 -1.76 6.55
C ARG A 83 -2.54 -2.47 5.62
N PHE A 84 -2.49 -2.11 4.33
CA PHE A 84 -3.34 -2.67 3.29
C PHE A 84 -2.54 -3.55 2.34
N SER A 85 -3.04 -4.75 2.08
CA SER A 85 -2.50 -5.66 1.06
C SER A 85 -3.61 -6.03 0.07
N TYR A 86 -3.40 -5.78 -1.22
CA TYR A 86 -4.37 -6.08 -2.26
C TYR A 86 -4.13 -7.50 -2.79
N GLU A 87 -5.20 -8.29 -2.91
CA GLU A 87 -5.13 -9.62 -3.52
C GLU A 87 -5.29 -9.54 -5.03
N ARG A 88 -4.50 -10.35 -5.76
CA ARG A 88 -4.51 -10.42 -7.23
C ARG A 88 -4.33 -9.05 -7.91
N LEU A 89 -3.59 -8.15 -7.26
CA LEU A 89 -3.27 -6.86 -7.83
C LEU A 89 -2.32 -7.04 -9.03
N PRO A 90 -2.68 -6.52 -10.23
CA PRO A 90 -1.77 -6.50 -11.37
C PRO A 90 -0.55 -5.61 -11.12
N ASP A 91 0.35 -5.51 -12.10
CA ASP A 91 1.53 -4.66 -11.98
C ASP A 91 1.15 -3.21 -11.62
N PHE A 92 1.71 -2.75 -10.49
CA PHE A 92 1.53 -1.41 -9.99
C PHE A 92 2.87 -0.80 -9.59
N CYS A 93 2.91 0.53 -9.61
CA CYS A 93 4.13 1.26 -9.33
C CYS A 93 4.30 1.54 -7.84
N TYR A 94 5.38 1.04 -7.24
CA TYR A 94 5.68 1.26 -5.82
C TYR A 94 6.02 2.71 -5.44
N ILE A 95 6.32 3.57 -6.43
CA ILE A 95 6.59 4.99 -6.21
C ILE A 95 5.29 5.78 -6.13
N CYS A 96 4.52 5.78 -7.22
CA CYS A 96 3.31 6.61 -7.30
C CYS A 96 2.03 5.87 -6.90
N SER A 97 2.13 4.58 -6.56
CA SER A 97 1.03 3.67 -6.18
C SER A 97 -0.07 3.50 -7.24
N LYS A 98 0.20 3.80 -8.52
CA LYS A 98 -0.76 3.61 -9.62
C LYS A 98 -0.61 2.27 -10.32
N ILE A 99 -1.71 1.74 -10.82
CA ILE A 99 -1.75 0.51 -11.64
C ILE A 99 -1.28 0.82 -13.07
N GLY A 100 -0.64 -0.17 -13.72
CA GLY A 100 -0.39 -0.15 -15.16
C GLY A 100 1.04 0.17 -15.59
N HIS A 101 1.97 0.39 -14.66
CA HIS A 101 3.39 0.51 -14.97
C HIS A 101 4.27 0.04 -13.81
N ALA A 102 5.47 -0.41 -14.13
CA ALA A 102 6.49 -0.71 -13.15
C ALA A 102 7.19 0.57 -12.67
N TYR A 103 7.93 0.47 -11.57
CA TYR A 103 8.66 1.63 -11.03
C TYR A 103 9.65 2.26 -12.03
N ARG A 104 10.23 1.45 -12.93
CA ARG A 104 11.24 1.88 -13.92
C ARG A 104 10.67 2.82 -14.95
N ASP A 105 9.39 2.66 -15.24
CA ASP A 105 8.64 3.44 -16.22
C ASP A 105 7.86 4.58 -15.53
N CYS A 106 8.10 4.81 -14.24
CA CYS A 106 7.40 5.84 -13.49
C CYS A 106 8.02 7.22 -13.76
N GLU A 107 7.20 8.15 -14.24
CA GLU A 107 7.60 9.54 -14.44
C GLU A 107 8.13 10.22 -13.15
N GLN A 108 7.69 9.73 -11.98
CA GLN A 108 8.11 10.25 -10.68
C GLN A 108 9.43 9.65 -10.16
N TRP A 109 10.02 8.67 -10.88
CA TRP A 109 11.26 7.99 -10.47
C TRP A 109 12.42 8.99 -10.27
N GLY A 110 12.62 9.92 -11.20
CA GLY A 110 13.69 10.91 -11.13
C GLY A 110 13.59 11.87 -9.94
N ASN A 111 12.38 12.22 -9.51
CA ASN A 111 12.13 13.13 -8.39
C ASN A 111 12.19 12.43 -7.02
N SER A 112 12.15 11.10 -7.02
CA SER A 112 12.25 10.25 -5.81
C SER A 112 13.71 9.91 -5.46
N THR A 113 14.65 10.36 -6.28
CA THR A 113 16.08 10.13 -6.12
C THR A 113 16.68 11.31 -5.35
N LYS A 114 17.10 11.12 -4.10
CA LYS A 114 18.02 12.08 -3.46
C LYS A 114 19.42 11.75 -3.97
N GLN A 115 20.07 12.70 -4.64
CA GLN A 115 21.51 12.60 -4.90
C GLN A 115 22.24 12.75 -3.56
N GLY A 116 22.79 11.65 -3.06
CA GLY A 116 23.76 11.67 -1.97
C GLY A 116 25.16 11.58 -2.56
N VAL A 117 26.11 12.31 -1.99
CA VAL A 117 27.53 12.11 -2.26
C VAL A 117 28.09 11.36 -1.05
N ASN A 118 28.72 10.21 -1.26
CA ASN A 118 29.41 9.53 -0.15
C ASN A 118 30.67 10.30 0.28
N LYS A 119 31.31 9.88 1.37
CA LYS A 119 32.53 10.53 1.89
C LYS A 119 33.71 10.48 0.91
N ASP A 120 33.63 9.61 -0.09
CA ASP A 120 34.64 9.38 -1.13
C ASP A 120 34.33 10.16 -2.42
N GLY A 121 33.30 11.03 -2.41
CA GLY A 121 32.94 11.87 -3.56
C GLY A 121 32.13 11.16 -4.65
N GLN A 122 31.68 9.92 -4.43
CA GLN A 122 30.86 9.17 -5.39
C GLN A 122 29.39 9.56 -5.27
N THR A 123 28.78 9.89 -6.41
CA THR A 123 27.34 10.12 -6.52
C THR A 123 26.59 8.80 -6.39
N ILE A 124 25.82 8.66 -5.31
CA ILE A 124 24.93 7.52 -5.10
C ILE A 124 23.57 7.89 -5.68
N THR A 125 23.14 7.18 -6.73
CA THR A 125 21.77 7.26 -7.24
C THR A 125 20.98 6.10 -6.61
N GLY A 126 20.03 6.41 -5.74
CA GLY A 126 19.16 5.43 -5.11
C GLY A 126 17.74 5.94 -5.10
N ALA A 127 16.78 5.09 -5.47
CA ALA A 127 15.37 5.41 -5.27
C ALA A 127 15.04 5.36 -3.78
N VAL A 128 14.55 6.46 -3.24
CA VAL A 128 13.95 6.48 -1.90
C VAL A 128 12.54 5.93 -2.05
N ILE A 129 12.37 4.63 -1.82
CA ILE A 129 11.05 4.04 -1.59
C ILE A 129 10.76 4.12 -0.09
N GLY A 130 10.19 5.25 0.34
CA GLY A 130 9.76 5.50 1.72
C GLY A 130 8.29 5.91 1.77
N GLU A 131 7.59 5.51 2.83
CA GLU A 131 6.22 5.92 3.11
C GLU A 131 6.12 7.45 3.16
N PHE A 132 5.29 8.03 2.29
CA PHE A 132 4.88 9.42 2.40
C PHE A 132 3.78 9.47 3.47
N THR A 133 4.17 9.73 4.72
CA THR A 133 3.27 10.34 5.72
C THR A 133 3.68 11.79 5.87
N GLU A 134 2.72 12.70 5.78
CA GLU A 134 2.92 14.11 6.11
C GLU A 134 3.53 14.21 7.52
N GLY A 135 4.77 14.68 7.60
CA GLY A 135 5.47 14.97 8.86
C GLY A 135 6.24 13.79 9.46
N LEU A 136 7.54 14.06 9.68
CA LEU A 136 8.58 13.22 10.30
C LEU A 136 9.13 12.06 9.46
N ILE A 137 10.35 12.29 8.98
CA ILE A 137 11.29 11.26 8.56
C ILE A 137 11.70 10.51 9.83
N THR A 138 11.21 9.30 10.05
CA THR A 138 11.75 8.39 11.08
C THR A 138 12.47 7.23 10.44
N GLU A 139 13.64 6.92 11.00
CA GLU A 139 14.75 6.18 10.42
C GLU A 139 14.39 4.74 10.05
N SER A 140 14.18 4.50 8.76
CA SER A 140 14.47 3.23 8.08
C SER A 140 14.56 3.49 6.58
N THR A 141 15.61 4.20 6.18
CA THR A 141 15.95 4.44 4.78
C THR A 141 16.44 3.13 4.17
N ALA A 142 15.56 2.38 3.49
CA ALA A 142 16.03 1.34 2.57
C ALA A 142 16.49 2.02 1.28
N VAL A 143 17.80 2.31 1.19
CA VAL A 143 18.40 2.62 -0.12
C VAL A 143 18.45 1.31 -0.88
N VAL A 144 17.55 1.10 -1.83
CA VAL A 144 17.62 -0.07 -2.69
C VAL A 144 18.60 0.22 -3.81
N THR A 145 19.85 -0.21 -3.65
CA THR A 145 20.87 -0.09 -4.70
C THR A 145 20.98 -1.31 -5.61
N ASP A 146 20.20 -2.39 -5.40
CA ASP A 146 20.32 -3.60 -6.23
C ASP A 146 19.05 -4.46 -6.26
N GLU A 147 18.86 -5.20 -7.38
CA GLU A 147 17.72 -6.09 -7.64
C GLU A 147 17.51 -7.17 -6.55
N LEU A 148 18.57 -7.53 -5.81
CA LEU A 148 18.58 -8.55 -4.76
C LEU A 148 17.78 -8.17 -3.51
N SER A 149 17.61 -6.87 -3.21
CA SER A 149 16.89 -6.39 -2.03
C SER A 149 15.37 -6.49 -2.19
N PHE A 150 14.87 -6.31 -3.42
CA PHE A 150 13.44 -6.45 -3.75
C PHE A 150 12.94 -7.90 -3.63
N ALA A 151 13.79 -8.89 -3.94
CA ALA A 151 13.42 -10.31 -3.83
C ALA A 151 13.13 -10.74 -2.38
N LYS A 152 13.71 -10.05 -1.38
CA LYS A 152 13.39 -10.26 0.05
C LYS A 152 12.02 -9.71 0.44
N MET A 153 11.54 -8.65 -0.22
CA MET A 153 10.22 -8.06 0.05
C MET A 153 9.06 -8.87 -0.56
N LYS A 154 9.33 -9.81 -1.48
CA LYS A 154 8.34 -10.71 -2.08
C LYS A 154 7.97 -11.92 -1.21
N ARG A 155 8.57 -12.11 -0.04
CA ARG A 155 8.34 -13.29 0.84
C ARG A 155 7.79 -12.95 2.23
N GLY A 156 7.06 -11.85 2.36
CA GLY A 156 6.35 -11.46 3.59
C GLY A 156 4.86 -11.41 3.35
#